data_AF-A0A939BFR3-F1
#
_entry.id   AF-A0A939BFR3-F1
#
_cell.length_a   1.000
_cell.length_b   1.000
_cell.length_c   1.000
_cell.angle_alpha   90.00
_cell.angle_beta   90.00
_cell.angle_gamma   90.00
#
_symmetry.space_group_name_H-M   'P 1'
#
loop_
_entity.id
_entity.type
_entity.pdbx_description
1 polymer ?
#
loop_
_entity_poly.entity_id
_entity_poly.type
_entity_poly.pdbx_seq_one_letter_code
_entity_poly.pdbx_strand_id
1 'polypeptide(L)' 'AEEGDIVVALVDNETTLKRFYRDKKHRCCRLHPENSKMKDIYVQDCTIQGVAQNVIKAL' A
#
# COMPACT_ATOMS: atom_id res chain seq x y z
N ALA A 1 -8.03 0.68 -7.62
CA ALA A 1 -6.63 0.34 -7.34
C ALA A 1 -6.42 -1.09 -7.78
N GLU A 2 -5.49 -1.27 -8.70
CA GLU A 2 -5.12 -2.54 -9.29
C GLU A 2 -3.84 -3.08 -8.65
N GLU A 3 -3.51 -4.34 -8.96
CA GLU A 3 -2.26 -4.96 -8.51
C GLU A 3 -1.05 -4.15 -8.99
N GLY A 4 -0.18 -3.76 -8.05
CA GLY A 4 1.03 -3.00 -8.34
C GLY A 4 0.87 -1.49 -8.30
N ASP A 5 -0.32 -0.95 -8.08
CA ASP A 5 -0.53 0.48 -7.86
C ASP A 5 0.15 0.95 -6.56
N ILE A 6 0.72 2.16 -6.57
CA ILE A 6 1.10 2.83 -5.33
C ILE A 6 -0.18 3.48 -4.78
N VAL A 7 -0.58 3.08 -3.57
CA VAL A 7 -1.84 3.53 -2.96
C VAL A 7 -1.60 4.28 -1.67
N VAL A 8 -2.51 5.21 -1.38
CA VAL A 8 -2.71 5.73 -0.04
C VAL A 8 -3.64 4.75 0.67
N ALA A 9 -3.13 4.06 1.68
CA ALA A 9 -3.87 3.09 2.47
C ALA A 9 -4.00 3.57 3.92
N LEU A 10 -5.19 3.43 4.48
CA LEU A 10 -5.45 3.56 5.91
C LEU A 10 -5.42 2.16 6.54
N VAL A 11 -4.51 1.96 7.50
CA VAL A 11 -4.31 0.72 8.26
C VAL A 11 -4.16 1.11 9.72
N ASP A 12 -4.92 0.50 10.63
CA ASP A 12 -4.83 0.78 12.07
C ASP A 12 -4.91 2.28 12.44
N ASN A 13 -5.76 3.03 11.72
CA ASN A 13 -5.89 4.50 11.81
C ASN A 13 -4.64 5.31 11.40
N GLU A 14 -3.64 4.68 10.81
CA GLU A 14 -2.46 5.33 10.22
C GLU A 14 -2.52 5.33 8.68
N THR A 15 -2.19 6.47 8.08
CA THR A 15 -2.11 6.60 6.62
C THR A 15 -0.70 6.25 6.14
N THR A 16 -0.61 5.38 5.13
CA THR A 16 0.66 4.97 4.52
C THR A 16 0.62 4.99 3.00
N LEU A 17 1.78 5.18 2.38
CA LEU A 17 2.01 4.97 0.94
C LEU A 17 2.80 3.68 0.75
N LYS A 18 2.20 2.72 0.04
CA LYS A 18 2.79 1.42 -0.29
C LYS A 18 2.30 0.94 -1.64
N ARG A 19 3.03 0.01 -2.25
CA ARG A 19 2.53 -0.70 -3.42
C ARG A 19 1.54 -1.78 -3.00
N PHE A 20 0.37 -1.78 -3.62
CA PHE A 20 -0.75 -2.64 -3.24
C PHE A 20 -0.79 -3.93 -4.05
N TYR A 21 -1.07 -5.03 -3.35
CA TYR A 21 -1.39 -6.32 -3.96
C TYR A 21 -2.48 -7.03 -3.18
N ARG A 22 -3.32 -7.82 -3.85
CA ARG A 22 -4.31 -8.70 -3.20
C ARG A 22 -3.74 -10.11 -3.10
N ASP A 23 -3.52 -10.57 -1.88
CA ASP A 23 -3.18 -11.97 -1.64
C ASP A 23 -4.46 -12.80 -1.63
N LYS A 24 -4.82 -13.36 -2.79
CA LYS A 24 -6.01 -14.20 -2.95
C LYS A 24 -5.94 -15.49 -2.11
N LYS A 25 -4.74 -16.00 -1.84
CA LYS A 25 -4.54 -17.25 -1.10
C LYS A 25 -4.81 -17.04 0.39
N HIS A 26 -4.25 -15.96 0.94
CA HIS A 26 -4.39 -15.61 2.35
C HIS A 26 -5.58 -14.69 2.65
N ARG A 27 -6.29 -14.25 1.59
CA ARG A 27 -7.46 -13.36 1.62
C ARG A 27 -7.19 -12.06 2.37
N CYS A 28 -6.01 -11.48 2.14
CA CYS A 28 -5.57 -10.26 2.78
C CYS A 28 -4.92 -9.30 1.77
N CYS A 29 -4.69 -8.07 2.20
CA CYS A 29 -3.98 -7.07 1.42
C CYS A 29 -2.48 -7.14 1.76
N ARG A 30 -1.64 -7.14 0.72
CA ARG A 30 -0.18 -7.07 0.85
C ARG A 30 0.29 -5.67 0.43
N LEU A 31 0.90 -4.97 1.38
CA LEU A 31 1.46 -3.64 1.19
C LEU A 31 2.99 -3.75 1.11
N HIS A 32 3.52 -3.60 -0.10
CA HIS A 32 4.95 -3.70 -0.37
C HIS A 32 5.64 -2.33 -0.25
N PRO A 33 6.72 -2.20 0.55
CA PRO A 33 7.53 -1.00 0.61
C PRO A 33 8.55 -0.92 -0.52
N GLU A 34 8.78 0.27 -1.09
CA GLU A 34 9.84 0.52 -2.09
C GLU A 34 11.24 0.71 -1.46
N ASN A 35 11.48 0.05 -0.33
CA ASN A 35 12.76 0.05 0.38
C ASN A 35 13.16 -1.39 0.67
N SER A 36 14.25 -1.85 0.05
CA SER A 36 14.72 -3.24 0.10
C SER A 36 15.06 -3.75 1.50
N LYS A 37 15.26 -2.86 2.48
CA LYS A 37 15.51 -3.24 3.88
C LYS A 37 14.23 -3.51 4.67
N MET A 38 13.07 -3.17 4.11
CA MET A 38 11.77 -3.33 4.76
C MET A 38 11.05 -4.57 4.22
N LYS A 39 10.24 -5.19 5.09
CA LYS A 39 9.44 -6.38 4.73
C LYS A 39 8.04 -5.97 4.29
N ASP A 40 7.41 -6.85 3.52
CA ASP A 40 5.99 -6.74 3.16
C ASP A 40 5.11 -6.75 4.40
N ILE A 41 4.07 -5.94 4.37
CA ILE A 41 3.08 -5.86 5.44
C ILE A 41 1.80 -6.53 4.92
N TYR A 42 1.30 -7.51 5.67
CA TYR A 42 0.07 -8.22 5.35
C TYR A 42 -1.01 -7.80 6.33
N VAL A 43 -2.11 -7.25 5.81
CA VAL A 43 -3.20 -6.68 6.60
C VAL A 43 -4.53 -7.26 6.15
N GLN A 44 -5.37 -7.67 7.09
CA GLN A 44 -6.70 -8.20 6.78
C GLN A 44 -7.62 -7.07 6.33
N ASP A 45 -7.62 -5.97 7.09
CA ASP A 45 -8.42 -4.79 6.82
C ASP A 45 -7.52 -3.62 6.43
N CYS A 46 -7.69 -3.11 5.22
CA CYS A 46 -7.16 -1.81 4.84
C CYS A 46 -8.18 -1.07 3.98
N THR A 47 -8.21 0.25 4.15
CA THR A 47 -9.04 1.11 3.29
C THR A 47 -8.13 1.82 2.31
N ILE A 48 -8.31 1.54 1.02
CA ILE A 48 -7.62 2.27 -0.04
C ILE A 48 -8.33 3.62 -0.21
N GLN A 49 -7.63 4.70 0.13
CA GLN A 49 -8.14 6.07 0.04
C GLN A 49 -7.90 6.69 -1.35
N GLY A 50 -6.91 6.20 -2.08
CA GLY A 50 -6.62 6.65 -3.44
C GLY A 50 -5.39 5.98 -4.05
N VAL A 51 -5.20 6.18 -5.36
CA VAL A 51 -4.00 5.75 -6.09
C VAL A 51 -3.12 6.98 -6.33
N ALA A 52 -1.84 6.88 -5.97
CA ALA A 52 -0.87 7.94 -6.20
C ALA A 52 -0.55 8.06 -7.69
N GLN A 53 -0.70 9.27 -8.24
CA GLN A 53 -0.45 9.56 -9.67
C GLN A 53 0.81 10.40 -9.88
N ASN A 54 1.12 11.31 -8.95
CA ASN A 54 2.22 12.26 -9.05
C ASN A 54 2.95 12.38 -7.73
N VAL A 55 4.25 12.71 -7.80
CA VAL A 55 5.07 13.07 -6.64
C VAL A 55 5.56 14.50 -6.86
N ILE A 56 5.32 15.37 -5.89
CA ILE A 56 5.78 16.77 -5.91
C ILE A 56 6.85 16.91 -4.83
N LYS A 57 8.02 17.41 -5.22
CA LYS A 57 9.11 17.75 -4.29
C LYS A 57 9.34 19.24 -4.35
N ALA A 58 9.01 19.96 -3.28
CA ALA A 58 9.45 21.35 -3.12
C ALA A 58 10.97 21.37 -2.89
N LEU A 59 11.65 22.29 -3.57
CA LEU A 59 13.10 22.53 -3.44
C LEU A 59 13.38 23.51 -2.31
#